data_AF-A0A0P6VQ41-F1
#
_entry.id   AF-A0A0P6VQ41-F1
#
_cell.length_a   1.000
_cell.length_b   1.000
_cell.length_c   1.000
_cell.angle_alpha   90.00
_cell.angle_beta   90.00
_cell.angle_gamma   90.00
#
_symmetry.space_group_name_H-M   'P 1'
#
loop_
_entity.id
_entity.type
_entity.pdbx_description
1 polymer ?
#
loop_
_entity_poly.entity_id
_entity_poly.type
_entity_poly.pdbx_seq_one_letter_code
_entity_poly.pdbx_strand_id
1 'polypeptide(L)'
;MFRPLDTRVVLLGIIALAIATFDAPRASDPGTHAKAVAGGKVAVETGWVAAQTCWTFDGATEGAPAGLVEPDATLPVTMRVKRSGDLCGQALTPVKARFEVADRPGTHAVMIYVVAGEKLMATQRTAIRR
;
A
#
# COMPACT_ATOMS: atom_id res chain seq x y z
N MET A 1 19.36 -22.53 -47.35
CA MET A 1 19.93 -21.18 -47.53
C MET A 1 19.57 -20.35 -46.30
N PHE A 2 20.42 -20.34 -45.27
CA PHE A 2 20.18 -19.60 -44.03
C PHE A 2 20.61 -18.15 -44.23
N ARG A 3 19.66 -17.20 -44.17
CA ARG A 3 19.99 -15.77 -44.17
C ARG A 3 20.68 -15.44 -42.84
N PRO A 4 21.83 -14.74 -42.83
CA PRO A 4 22.44 -14.30 -41.59
C PRO A 4 21.47 -13.38 -40.88
N LEU A 5 21.08 -13.73 -39.64
CA LEU A 5 20.31 -12.83 -38.80
C LEU A 5 21.15 -11.57 -38.62
N ASP A 6 20.64 -10.44 -39.09
CA ASP A 6 21.29 -9.14 -38.95
C ASP A 6 21.53 -8.89 -37.47
N THR A 7 22.79 -8.72 -37.09
CA THR A 7 23.24 -8.49 -35.71
C THR A 7 22.48 -7.33 -35.07
N ARG A 8 22.00 -6.37 -35.86
CA ARG A 8 21.16 -5.25 -35.40
C ARG A 8 19.79 -5.70 -34.90
N VAL A 9 19.19 -6.71 -35.54
CA VAL A 9 17.88 -7.27 -35.15
C VAL A 9 17.99 -8.06 -33.86
N VAL A 10 19.09 -8.81 -33.69
CA VAL A 10 19.37 -9.54 -32.45
C VAL A 10 19.62 -8.57 -31.29
N LEU A 11 20.41 -7.51 -31.52
CA LEU A 11 20.70 -6.50 -30.51
C LEU A 11 19.44 -5.73 -30.09
N LEU A 12 18.58 -5.35 -31.04
CA LEU A 12 17.30 -4.70 -30.77
C LEU A 12 16.35 -5.61 -29.97
N GLY A 13 16.31 -6.91 -30.27
CA GLY A 13 15.53 -7.89 -29.52
C GLY A 13 15.99 -8.03 -28.07
N ILE A 14 17.31 -8.04 -27.82
CA ILE A 14 17.88 -8.13 -26.46
C ILE A 14 17.64 -6.84 -25.68
N ILE A 15 17.76 -5.67 -26.31
CA ILE A 15 17.45 -4.37 -25.68
C ILE A 15 15.96 -4.29 -25.32
N ALA A 16 15.06 -4.72 -26.20
CA ALA A 16 13.62 -4.74 -25.93
C ALA A 16 13.25 -5.69 -24.77
N LEU A 17 13.92 -6.86 -24.68
CA LEU A 17 13.71 -7.80 -23.60
C LEU A 17 14.28 -7.29 -22.26
N ALA A 18 15.39 -6.55 -22.30
CA ALA A 18 15.96 -5.91 -21.12
C ALA A 18 15.05 -4.79 -20.58
N ILE A 19 14.49 -3.93 -21.43
CA ILE A 19 13.54 -2.88 -21.01
C ILE A 19 12.26 -3.47 -20.38
N ALA A 20 11.82 -4.65 -20.83
CA ALA A 20 10.66 -5.33 -20.21
C ALA A 20 10.95 -5.91 -18.81
N THR A 21 12.22 -5.97 -18.39
CA THR A 21 12.64 -6.55 -17.10
C THR A 21 13.24 -5.52 -16.13
N PHE A 22 13.56 -4.32 -16.61
CA PHE A 22 14.06 -3.24 -15.77
C PHE A 22 12.91 -2.32 -15.34
N ASP A 23 12.74 -2.25 -14.02
CA ASP A 23 11.81 -1.40 -13.27
C ASP A 23 10.35 -1.83 -13.26
N ALA A 24 10.08 -2.97 -12.59
CA ALA A 24 8.98 -2.93 -11.64
C ALA A 24 9.29 -1.77 -10.67
N PRO A 25 8.49 -0.70 -10.59
CA PRO A 25 8.74 0.37 -9.65
C PRO A 25 8.65 -0.21 -8.23
N ARG A 26 9.81 -0.51 -7.64
CA ARG A 26 9.98 -0.61 -6.19
C ARG A 26 10.12 0.82 -5.67
N ALA A 27 9.02 1.57 -5.69
CA ALA A 27 9.00 2.94 -5.24
C ALA A 27 7.62 3.28 -4.66
N SER A 28 7.57 3.36 -3.33
CA SER A 28 6.56 4.05 -2.50
C SER A 28 5.10 3.78 -2.83
N ASP A 29 4.43 3.01 -1.95
CA ASP A 29 2.97 3.00 -1.86
C ASP A 29 2.45 4.45 -1.98
N PRO A 30 1.53 4.75 -2.91
CA PRO A 30 1.02 6.11 -3.08
C PRO A 30 0.28 6.55 -1.80
N GLY A 31 0.92 7.45 -1.04
CA GLY A 31 0.21 8.39 -0.19
C GLY A 31 0.05 8.05 1.29
N THR A 32 0.84 7.13 1.85
CA THR A 32 0.82 6.91 3.31
C THR A 32 1.75 7.86 4.05
N HIS A 33 1.15 8.89 4.66
CA HIS A 33 1.82 9.93 5.44
C HIS A 33 1.31 9.90 6.88
N ALA A 34 2.23 9.88 7.84
CA ALA A 34 1.91 10.08 9.25
C ALA A 34 2.65 11.30 9.79
N LYS A 35 1.93 12.18 10.50
CA LYS A 35 2.51 13.37 11.11
C LYS A 35 1.95 13.55 12.53
N ALA A 36 2.82 13.78 13.51
CA ALA A 36 2.42 14.20 14.83
C ALA A 36 1.74 15.59 14.75
N VAL A 37 0.57 15.70 15.36
CA VAL A 37 -0.23 16.92 15.40
C VAL A 37 -0.51 17.31 16.86
N ALA A 38 -1.04 18.51 17.07
CA ALA A 38 -1.36 19.00 18.40
C ALA A 38 -2.36 18.08 19.11
N GLY A 39 -2.33 18.07 20.46
CA GLY A 39 -3.24 17.28 21.27
C GLY A 39 -2.84 15.81 21.45
N GLY A 40 -1.57 15.46 21.24
CA GLY A 40 -1.06 14.11 21.49
C GLY A 40 -1.58 13.07 20.49
N LYS A 41 -1.71 13.48 19.22
CA LYS A 41 -2.24 12.64 18.14
C LYS A 41 -1.29 12.56 16.96
N VAL A 42 -1.48 11.54 16.14
CA VAL A 42 -0.85 11.38 14.83
C VAL A 42 -1.94 11.42 13.77
N ALA A 43 -1.85 12.39 12.86
CA ALA A 43 -2.67 12.44 11.66
C ALA A 43 -2.09 11.47 10.62
N VAL A 44 -2.93 10.57 10.11
CA VAL A 44 -2.57 9.56 9.13
C VAL A 44 -3.41 9.78 7.87
N GLU A 45 -2.72 9.97 6.75
CA GLU A 45 -3.28 9.84 5.41
C GLU A 45 -2.72 8.56 4.82
N THR A 46 -3.56 7.71 4.22
CA THR A 46 -3.12 6.43 3.65
C THR A 46 -3.90 6.07 2.40
N GLY A 47 -3.26 5.30 1.52
CA GLY A 47 -3.86 4.76 0.31
C GLY A 47 -3.54 3.28 0.17
N TRP A 48 -4.54 2.48 -0.19
CA TRP A 48 -4.39 1.10 -0.66
C TRP A 48 -4.85 1.01 -2.11
N VAL A 49 -4.04 0.41 -2.98
CA VAL A 49 -4.42 0.21 -4.39
C VAL A 49 -5.13 -1.13 -4.53
N ALA A 50 -6.43 -1.09 -4.80
CA ALA A 50 -7.22 -2.26 -5.10
C ALA A 50 -7.11 -2.62 -6.59
N ALA A 51 -7.13 -3.92 -6.91
CA ALA A 51 -7.17 -4.39 -8.30
C ALA A 51 -8.54 -4.21 -8.99
N GLN A 52 -9.56 -3.81 -8.23
CA GLN A 52 -10.94 -3.67 -8.69
C GLN A 52 -11.55 -2.34 -8.24
N THR A 53 -12.50 -1.82 -9.01
CA THR A 53 -13.14 -0.52 -8.77
C THR A 53 -14.15 -0.49 -7.63
N CYS A 54 -14.61 -1.66 -7.19
CA CYS A 54 -15.70 -1.79 -6.23
C CYS A 54 -15.22 -1.73 -4.77
N TRP A 55 -13.96 -1.40 -4.48
CA TRP A 55 -13.47 -1.34 -3.10
C TRP A 55 -13.56 0.08 -2.54
N THR A 56 -14.03 0.19 -1.30
CA THR A 56 -14.17 1.46 -0.58
C THR A 56 -13.66 1.34 0.85
N PHE A 57 -13.18 2.46 1.40
CA PHE A 57 -12.86 2.57 2.80
C PHE A 57 -14.13 2.44 3.65
N ASP A 58 -14.06 1.65 4.72
CA ASP A 58 -15.18 1.40 5.65
C ASP A 58 -14.92 1.98 7.05
N GLY A 59 -13.65 2.08 7.46
CA GLY A 59 -13.28 2.65 8.75
C GLY A 59 -11.84 2.30 9.14
N ALA A 60 -11.35 2.92 10.21
CA ALA A 60 -10.05 2.59 10.80
C ALA A 60 -10.21 2.42 12.31
N THR A 61 -9.41 1.55 12.91
CA THR A 61 -9.43 1.29 14.36
C THR A 61 -8.01 1.05 14.84
N GLU A 62 -7.67 1.59 16.01
CA GLU A 62 -6.36 1.33 16.64
C GLU A 62 -6.23 -0.15 17.03
N GLY A 63 -5.02 -0.68 16.93
CA GLY A 63 -4.69 -2.08 17.20
C GLY A 63 -4.46 -2.91 15.95
N ALA A 64 -3.72 -4.00 16.11
CA ALA A 64 -3.54 -5.00 15.07
C ALA A 64 -4.78 -5.91 14.94
N PRO A 65 -5.02 -6.51 13.75
CA PRO A 65 -6.01 -7.57 13.59
C PRO A 65 -5.71 -8.75 14.52
N ALA A 66 -6.75 -9.48 14.93
CA ALA A 66 -6.61 -10.65 15.78
C ALA A 66 -5.61 -11.67 15.20
N GLY A 67 -4.75 -12.21 16.06
CA GLY A 67 -3.73 -13.21 15.67
C GLY A 67 -2.46 -12.62 15.04
N LEU A 68 -2.36 -11.30 14.87
CA LEU A 68 -1.13 -10.64 14.46
C LEU A 68 -0.42 -9.99 15.65
N VAL A 69 0.90 -10.06 15.63
CA VAL A 69 1.75 -9.43 16.64
C VAL A 69 1.93 -7.95 16.28
N GLU A 70 1.73 -7.08 17.27
CA GLU A 70 2.03 -5.65 17.15
C GLU A 70 3.55 -5.44 17.13
N PRO A 71 4.12 -4.84 16.06
CA PRO A 71 5.54 -4.56 16.01
C PRO A 71 5.94 -3.52 17.04
N ASP A 72 7.07 -3.75 17.70
CA ASP A 72 7.61 -2.83 18.70
C ASP A 72 7.78 -1.41 18.13
N ALA A 73 7.54 -0.42 19.00
CA ALA A 73 7.69 1.00 18.71
C ALA A 73 6.89 1.49 17.47
N THR A 74 5.78 0.83 17.17
CA THR A 74 4.81 1.26 16.16
C THR A 74 3.43 1.55 16.76
N LEU A 75 2.66 2.40 16.08
CA LEU A 75 1.22 2.57 16.29
C LEU A 75 0.49 1.64 15.30
N PRO A 76 -0.06 0.50 15.76
CA PRO A 76 -0.79 -0.40 14.90
C PRO A 76 -2.19 0.16 14.65
N VAL A 77 -2.61 0.12 13.40
CA VAL A 77 -3.92 0.59 12.96
C VAL A 77 -4.48 -0.40 11.95
N THR A 78 -5.72 -0.82 12.16
CA THR A 78 -6.46 -1.64 11.21
C THR A 78 -7.38 -0.77 10.37
N MET A 79 -7.05 -0.64 9.08
CA MET A 79 -7.88 -0.03 8.05
C MET A 79 -8.83 -1.07 7.45
N ARG A 80 -10.12 -0.90 7.65
CA ARG A 80 -11.16 -1.75 7.06
C ARG A 80 -11.58 -1.20 5.69
N VAL A 81 -11.64 -2.11 4.72
CA VAL A 81 -12.21 -1.88 3.40
C VAL A 81 -13.36 -2.84 3.16
N LYS A 82 -14.32 -2.41 2.34
CA LYS A 82 -15.45 -3.23 1.93
C LYS A 82 -15.69 -3.10 0.43
N ARG A 83 -16.47 -4.03 -0.12
CA ARG A 83 -16.99 -3.88 -1.47
C ARG A 83 -18.23 -2.98 -1.47
N SER A 84 -18.29 -2.04 -2.39
CA SER A 84 -19.47 -1.25 -2.71
C SER A 84 -20.11 -1.80 -3.98
N GLY A 85 -21.26 -2.45 -3.84
CA GLY A 85 -22.03 -3.00 -4.96
C GLY A 85 -21.58 -4.38 -5.44
N ASP A 86 -22.39 -4.94 -6.35
CA ASP A 86 -22.26 -6.33 -6.82
C ASP A 86 -21.35 -6.47 -8.05
N LEU A 87 -21.10 -5.36 -8.78
CA LEU A 87 -20.30 -5.34 -10.00
C LEU A 87 -18.95 -4.68 -9.76
N CYS A 88 -17.86 -5.42 -10.05
CA CYS A 88 -16.49 -4.96 -9.93
C CYS A 88 -15.84 -4.83 -11.31
N GLY A 89 -15.43 -3.62 -11.68
CA GLY A 89 -14.56 -3.40 -12.83
C GLY A 89 -13.12 -3.82 -12.53
N GLN A 90 -12.40 -4.28 -13.56
CA GLN A 90 -10.97 -4.63 -13.46
C GLN A 90 -10.15 -3.37 -13.76
N ALA A 91 -9.72 -2.67 -12.71
CA ALA A 91 -8.86 -1.49 -12.81
C ALA A 91 -8.18 -1.21 -11.46
N LEU A 92 -6.93 -0.76 -11.51
CA LEU A 92 -6.20 -0.29 -10.32
C LEU A 92 -6.88 0.96 -9.76
N THR A 93 -7.46 0.84 -8.56
CA THR A 93 -8.27 1.90 -7.94
C THR A 93 -7.70 2.24 -6.56
N PRO A 94 -7.35 3.51 -6.30
CA PRO A 94 -6.86 3.91 -4.99
C PRO A 94 -8.03 4.04 -3.99
N VAL A 95 -7.95 3.30 -2.89
CA VAL A 95 -8.80 3.44 -1.72
C VAL A 95 -8.06 4.29 -0.70
N LYS A 96 -8.51 5.54 -0.53
CA LYS A 96 -7.87 6.52 0.36
C LYS A 96 -8.59 6.61 1.69
N ALA A 97 -7.83 6.82 2.76
CA ALA A 97 -8.35 7.06 4.10
C ALA A 97 -7.57 8.19 4.79
N ARG A 98 -8.27 8.91 5.67
CA ARG A 98 -7.69 9.91 6.56
C ARG A 98 -8.29 9.77 7.95
N PHE A 99 -7.45 9.72 8.96
CA PHE A 99 -7.88 9.57 10.35
C PHE A 99 -6.77 10.03 11.31
N GLU A 100 -7.11 10.17 12.58
CA GLU A 100 -6.17 10.46 13.65
C GLU A 100 -6.15 9.30 14.65
N VAL A 101 -4.97 9.03 15.20
CA VAL A 101 -4.77 8.05 16.27
C VAL A 101 -4.01 8.68 17.43
N ALA A 102 -4.16 8.14 18.62
CA ALA A 102 -3.41 8.57 19.79
C ALA A 102 -1.91 8.35 19.57
N ASP A 103 -1.11 9.40 19.77
CA ASP A 103 0.34 9.26 19.82
C ASP A 103 0.72 8.57 21.13
N ARG A 104 1.75 7.72 21.08
CA ARG A 104 2.25 7.00 22.26
C ARG A 104 3.75 7.25 22.42
N PRO A 105 4.23 7.52 23.65
CA PRO A 105 5.66 7.64 23.91
C PRO A 105 6.43 6.44 23.39
N GLY A 106 7.58 6.69 22.75
CA GLY A 106 8.43 5.64 22.18
C GLY A 106 8.00 5.10 20.82
N THR A 107 6.92 5.62 20.21
CA THR A 107 6.53 5.23 18.85
C THR A 107 7.14 6.15 17.78
N HIS A 108 7.67 5.55 16.71
CA HIS A 108 8.31 6.27 15.59
C HIS A 108 7.70 5.96 14.23
N ALA A 109 6.77 5.02 14.16
CA ALA A 109 6.08 4.65 12.92
C ALA A 109 4.63 4.25 13.18
N VAL A 110 3.80 4.34 12.15
CA VAL A 110 2.46 3.74 12.11
C VAL A 110 2.55 2.47 11.27
N MET A 111 2.01 1.37 11.78
CA MET A 111 1.81 0.13 11.06
C MET A 111 0.33 0.00 10.69
N ILE A 112 0.02 0.03 9.40
CA ILE A 112 -1.34 -0.02 8.88
C ILE A 112 -1.62 -1.41 8.32
N TYR A 113 -2.64 -2.07 8.84
CA TYR A 113 -3.15 -3.35 8.36
C TYR A 113 -4.42 -3.10 7.57
N VAL A 114 -4.42 -3.40 6.28
CA VAL A 114 -5.62 -3.27 5.43
C VAL A 114 -6.36 -4.60 5.46
N VAL A 115 -7.63 -4.59 5.89
CA VAL A 115 -8.44 -5.81 6.01
C VAL A 115 -9.77 -5.69 5.28
N ALA A 116 -10.22 -6.81 4.72
CA ALA A 116 -11.56 -6.99 4.16
C ALA A 116 -12.27 -8.10 4.95
N GLY A 117 -13.14 -7.72 5.89
CA GLY A 117 -13.58 -8.64 6.93
C GLY A 117 -12.39 -9.09 7.79
N GLU A 118 -12.20 -10.40 7.94
CA GLU A 118 -11.06 -10.98 8.67
C GLU A 118 -9.81 -11.17 7.79
N LYS A 119 -9.93 -10.95 6.48
CA LYS A 119 -8.82 -11.19 5.55
C LYS A 119 -7.86 -10.01 5.54
N LEU A 120 -6.59 -10.25 5.87
CA LEU A 120 -5.51 -9.31 5.64
C LEU A 120 -5.25 -9.17 4.13
N MET A 121 -5.33 -7.94 3.64
CA MET A 121 -5.17 -7.58 2.23
C MET A 121 -3.79 -7.00 1.95
N ALA A 122 -3.29 -6.15 2.86
CA ALA A 122 -1.99 -5.50 2.75
C ALA A 122 -1.51 -5.03 4.13
N THR A 123 -0.21 -4.78 4.24
CA THR A 123 0.42 -4.14 5.40
C THR A 123 1.32 -3.01 4.91
N GLN A 124 1.28 -1.87 5.61
CA GLN A 124 2.11 -0.72 5.29
C GLN A 124 2.75 -0.19 6.56
N ARG A 125 3.99 0.29 6.46
CA ARG A 125 4.68 0.96 7.56
C ARG A 125 5.10 2.34 7.09
N THR A 126 4.76 3.37 7.86
CA THR A 126 5.21 4.74 7.58
C THR A 126 5.79 5.39 8.82
N ALA A 127 6.87 6.15 8.66
CA ALA A 127 7.48 6.89 9.76
C ALA A 127 6.58 8.06 10.18
N ILE A 128 6.52 8.32 11.49
CA ILE A 128 5.82 9.50 12.03
C ILE A 128 6.74 10.70 11.88
N ARG A 129 6.33 11.70 11.10
CA ARG A 129 7.01 13.00 11.05
C ARG A 129 6.63 13.83 12.27
N ARG A 130 7.61 14.28 13.03
CA ARG A 130 7.43 15.13 14.21
C ARG A 130 7.84 16.57 13.89
#